data_AF-A0A430BMT0-F1
#
_entry.id   AF-A0A430BMT0-F1
#
_cell.length_a   1.000
_cell.length_b   1.000
_cell.length_c   1.000
_cell.angle_alpha   90.00
_cell.angle_beta   90.00
_cell.angle_gamma   90.00
#
_symmetry.space_group_name_H-M   'P 1'
#
loop_
_entity.id
_entity.type
_entity.pdbx_description
1 polymer ?
#
loop_
_entity_poly.entity_id
_entity_poly.type
_entity_poly.pdbx_seq_one_letter_code
_entity_poly.pdbx_strand_id
1 'polypeptide(L)'
;MHTTTTRRALLGGAGLATAALIAPAVAATHSAPVGISPAFAALIAANAAAEKACKVYDANVCAPLTAKARTQAEALPHTAVIIRDRAFSTAVPADVMLSRAIIAGARDKRGYRDHRTFAAAAIRRKRAEKRIWAQSGAAAASEESDRLTDVWADAQGTVAAHPVSTAADLHAKLAFMLAYGMAAEDGWFPYLVADAARVVKMEGR
;
A
#
# COMPACT_ATOMS: atom_id res chain seq x y z
N MET A 1 -12.41 -3.46 -51.40
CA MET A 1 -11.83 -4.79 -51.07
C MET A 1 -10.83 -4.56 -49.93
N HIS A 2 -10.96 -5.31 -48.84
CA HIS A 2 -10.73 -4.86 -47.47
C HIS A 2 -9.33 -4.33 -47.12
N THR A 3 -9.36 -3.16 -46.48
CA THR A 3 -8.28 -2.39 -45.87
C THR A 3 -7.79 -3.04 -44.58
N THR A 4 -6.48 -3.27 -44.48
CA THR A 4 -5.80 -3.78 -43.30
C THR A 4 -5.65 -2.67 -42.26
N THR A 5 -6.44 -2.68 -41.19
CA THR A 5 -6.31 -1.71 -40.08
C THR A 5 -5.60 -2.36 -38.90
N THR A 6 -4.42 -1.83 -38.61
CA THR A 6 -3.40 -2.31 -37.68
C THR A 6 -3.88 -2.31 -36.22
N ARG A 7 -3.76 -3.46 -35.55
CA ARG A 7 -4.00 -3.73 -34.11
C ARG A 7 -2.96 -3.07 -33.17
N ARG A 8 -2.63 -1.78 -33.37
CA ARG A 8 -1.66 -1.04 -32.54
C ARG A 8 -2.17 0.27 -31.94
N ALA A 9 -3.48 0.50 -31.97
CA ALA A 9 -4.09 1.77 -31.52
C ALA A 9 -4.78 1.73 -30.14
N LEU A 10 -4.54 0.72 -29.28
CA LEU A 10 -5.24 0.62 -27.98
C LEU A 10 -4.31 0.45 -26.76
N LEU A 11 -3.07 0.93 -26.90
CA LEU A 11 -2.13 1.20 -25.79
C LEU A 11 -1.65 2.66 -25.81
N GLY A 12 -2.33 3.52 -26.57
CA GLY A 12 -2.07 4.96 -26.65
C GLY A 12 -2.84 5.70 -25.56
N GLY A 13 -2.33 5.63 -24.34
CA GLY A 13 -2.82 6.40 -23.20
C GLY A 13 -1.78 6.47 -22.09
N ALA A 14 -0.51 6.31 -22.44
CA ALA A 14 0.61 6.70 -21.60
C ALA A 14 0.61 8.23 -21.52
N GLY A 15 -0.26 8.76 -20.66
CA GLY A 15 -0.03 10.05 -20.04
C GLY A 15 1.17 9.88 -19.12
N LEU A 16 2.37 9.92 -19.71
CA LEU A 16 3.60 10.29 -19.02
C LEU A 16 3.37 11.71 -18.49
N ALA A 17 2.69 11.81 -17.35
CA ALA A 17 2.88 12.93 -16.47
C ALA A 17 4.33 12.81 -16.04
N THR A 18 5.17 13.64 -16.65
CA THR A 18 6.43 14.10 -16.10
C THR A 18 6.18 14.51 -14.65
N ALA A 19 6.31 13.55 -13.73
CA ALA A 19 6.67 13.84 -12.36
C ALA A 19 8.13 14.30 -12.43
N ALA A 20 8.31 15.56 -12.82
CA ALA A 20 9.50 16.29 -12.48
C ALA A 20 9.75 15.98 -11.00
N LEU A 21 10.93 15.45 -10.70
CA LEU A 21 11.54 15.49 -9.38
C LEU A 21 11.70 16.98 -9.01
N ILE A 22 10.59 17.65 -8.74
CA ILE A 22 10.57 18.83 -7.91
C ILE A 22 10.69 18.25 -6.51
N ALA A 23 11.91 17.88 -6.13
CA ALA A 23 12.28 18.04 -4.73
C ALA A 23 12.13 19.54 -4.51
N PRO A 24 11.10 20.01 -3.80
CA PRO A 24 11.09 21.42 -3.51
C PRO A 24 12.21 21.56 -2.48
N ALA A 25 13.28 22.24 -2.88
CA ALA A 25 14.14 22.94 -1.94
C ALA A 25 13.29 24.04 -1.28
N VAL A 26 12.24 23.65 -0.53
CA VAL A 26 11.61 24.54 0.42
C VAL A 26 12.63 24.63 1.53
N ALA A 27 13.44 25.68 1.47
CA ALA A 27 13.92 26.32 2.67
C ALA A 27 12.68 26.67 3.48
N ALA A 28 12.19 25.71 4.27
CA ALA A 28 11.10 25.91 5.19
C ALA A 28 11.66 26.84 6.25
N THR A 29 11.44 28.14 6.08
CA THR A 29 11.49 29.13 7.15
C THR A 29 10.30 28.92 8.08
N HIS A 30 10.12 27.69 8.57
CA HIS A 30 9.40 27.48 9.81
C HIS A 30 10.37 27.94 10.88
N SER A 31 9.97 28.96 11.64
CA SER A 31 10.70 29.34 12.85
C SER A 31 10.85 28.08 13.67
N ALA A 32 12.06 27.51 13.68
CA ALA A 32 12.36 26.37 14.52
C ALA A 32 11.95 26.77 15.94
N PRO A 33 11.22 25.93 16.69
CA PRO A 33 10.98 26.21 18.10
C PRO A 33 12.34 26.47 18.73
N VAL A 34 12.45 27.60 19.43
CA VAL A 34 13.69 28.14 19.98
C VAL A 34 14.45 27.00 20.69
N GLY A 35 15.50 26.48 20.07
CA GLY A 35 16.30 25.38 20.60
C GLY A 35 16.55 24.18 19.67
N ILE A 36 15.70 23.89 18.67
CA ILE A 36 15.98 22.79 17.72
C ILE A 36 16.98 23.24 16.65
N SER A 37 17.98 22.40 16.38
CA SER A 37 18.95 22.64 15.32
C SER A 37 18.27 22.69 13.94
N PRO A 38 18.67 23.61 13.04
CA PRO A 38 18.06 23.73 11.71
C PRO A 38 18.14 22.44 10.89
N ALA A 39 19.23 21.68 11.02
CA ALA A 39 19.42 20.41 10.34
C ALA A 39 18.39 19.35 10.80
N PHE A 40 18.18 19.23 12.11
CA PHE A 40 17.20 18.27 12.64
C PHE A 40 15.76 18.69 12.33
N ALA A 41 15.46 19.99 12.43
CA ALA A 41 14.17 20.54 12.04
C ALA A 41 13.83 20.25 10.56
N ALA A 42 14.82 20.33 9.66
CA ALA A 42 14.63 20.01 8.25
C ALA A 42 14.25 18.54 8.02
N LEU A 43 14.82 17.60 8.80
CA LEU A 43 14.46 16.18 8.70
C LEU A 43 13.03 15.91 9.17
N ILE A 44 12.61 16.53 10.29
CA ILE A 44 11.22 16.43 10.76
C ILE A 44 10.25 16.97 9.71
N ALA A 45 10.59 18.11 9.09
CA ALA A 45 9.78 18.69 8.02
C ALA A 45 9.72 17.80 6.78
N ALA A 46 10.83 17.15 6.39
CA ALA A 46 10.87 16.20 5.29
C ALA A 46 9.98 14.98 5.55
N ASN A 47 10.00 14.43 6.76
CA ASN A 47 9.09 13.37 7.16
C ASN A 47 7.61 13.80 7.07
N ALA A 48 7.27 14.98 7.59
CA ALA A 48 5.90 15.49 7.53
C ALA A 48 5.43 15.71 6.08
N ALA A 49 6.33 16.13 5.18
CA ALA A 49 6.03 16.25 3.75
C ALA A 49 5.79 14.88 3.10
N ALA A 50 6.59 13.86 3.43
CA ALA A 50 6.43 12.50 2.93
C ALA A 50 5.11 11.86 3.41
N GLU A 51 4.80 11.99 4.71
CA GLU A 51 3.53 11.55 5.29
C GLU A 51 2.34 12.19 4.58
N LYS A 52 2.39 13.52 4.38
CA LYS A 52 1.33 14.25 3.68
C LYS A 52 1.17 13.76 2.24
N ALA A 53 2.27 13.55 1.51
CA ALA A 53 2.22 13.05 0.15
C ALA A 53 1.56 11.66 0.08
N CYS A 54 1.96 10.74 0.95
CA CYS A 54 1.37 9.41 1.07
C CYS A 54 -0.14 9.50 1.34
N LYS A 55 -0.55 10.21 2.39
CA LYS A 55 -1.97 10.34 2.78
C LYS A 55 -2.83 11.00 1.70
N VAL A 56 -2.30 12.03 1.03
CA VAL A 56 -3.01 12.71 -0.06
C VAL A 56 -3.18 11.78 -1.26
N TYR A 57 -2.15 11.01 -1.60
CA TYR A 57 -2.24 10.03 -2.69
C TYR A 57 -3.23 8.91 -2.36
N ASP A 58 -3.17 8.37 -1.14
CA ASP A 58 -4.06 7.29 -0.72
C ASP A 58 -5.52 7.74 -0.73
N ALA A 59 -5.81 8.91 -0.16
CA ALA A 59 -7.17 9.44 -0.08
C ALA A 59 -7.76 9.78 -1.45
N ASN A 60 -6.96 10.35 -2.36
CA ASN A 60 -7.47 10.90 -3.62
C ASN A 60 -7.33 9.97 -4.82
N VAL A 61 -6.42 8.99 -4.76
CA VAL A 61 -6.08 8.13 -5.90
C VAL A 61 -6.27 6.65 -5.56
N CYS A 62 -5.50 6.13 -4.60
CA CYS A 62 -5.46 4.68 -4.34
C CYS A 62 -6.80 4.15 -3.81
N ALA A 63 -7.34 4.75 -2.74
CA ALA A 63 -8.57 4.29 -2.10
C ALA A 63 -9.79 4.37 -3.05
N PRO A 64 -10.03 5.47 -3.79
CA PRO A 64 -11.14 5.54 -4.74
C PRO A 64 -11.07 4.50 -5.86
N LEU A 65 -9.89 4.26 -6.44
CA LEU A 65 -9.71 3.27 -7.51
C LEU A 65 -9.94 1.84 -6.99
N THR A 66 -9.37 1.52 -5.83
CA THR A 66 -9.54 0.23 -5.17
C THR A 66 -11.01 -0.02 -4.80
N ALA A 67 -11.69 0.98 -4.23
CA ALA A 67 -13.11 0.89 -3.90
C ALA A 67 -13.97 0.66 -5.15
N LYS A 68 -13.72 1.42 -6.23
CA LYS A 68 -14.43 1.25 -7.50
C LYS A 68 -14.22 -0.15 -8.09
N ALA A 69 -12.98 -0.66 -8.11
CA ALA A 69 -12.67 -2.00 -8.59
C ALA A 69 -13.39 -3.07 -7.76
N ARG A 70 -13.42 -2.92 -6.44
CA ARG A 70 -14.13 -3.83 -5.53
C ARG A 70 -15.64 -3.82 -5.79
N THR A 71 -16.27 -2.66 -5.88
CA THR A 71 -17.70 -2.55 -6.19
C THR A 71 -18.05 -3.22 -7.52
N GLN A 72 -17.21 -3.04 -8.55
CA GLN A 72 -17.40 -3.71 -9.85
C GLN A 72 -17.24 -5.23 -9.75
N ALA A 73 -16.28 -5.72 -8.97
CA ALA A 73 -16.07 -7.14 -8.76
C ALA A 73 -17.21 -7.80 -7.97
N GLU A 74 -17.75 -7.10 -6.97
CA GLU A 74 -18.91 -7.54 -6.18
C GLU A 74 -20.16 -7.65 -7.06
N ALA A 75 -20.38 -6.67 -7.95
CA ALA A 75 -21.50 -6.63 -8.89
C ALA A 75 -21.45 -7.70 -10.00
N LEU A 76 -20.37 -8.47 -10.13
CA LEU A 76 -20.33 -9.58 -11.09
C LEU A 76 -21.49 -10.55 -10.82
N PRO A 77 -22.04 -11.21 -11.87
CA PRO A 77 -22.99 -12.31 -11.67
C PRO A 77 -22.34 -13.49 -10.95
N HIS A 78 -23.05 -14.10 -10.00
CA HIS A 78 -22.65 -15.35 -9.34
C HIS A 78 -23.64 -16.46 -9.66
N THR A 79 -23.16 -17.70 -9.61
CA THR A 79 -23.98 -18.89 -9.83
C THR A 79 -24.35 -19.50 -8.49
N ALA A 80 -25.64 -19.69 -8.26
CA ALA A 80 -26.18 -20.44 -7.13
C ALA A 80 -26.84 -21.73 -7.64
N VAL A 81 -26.49 -22.89 -7.07
CA VAL A 81 -27.01 -24.20 -7.47
C VAL A 81 -27.22 -25.08 -6.24
N ILE A 82 -28.16 -26.02 -6.31
CA ILE A 82 -28.32 -27.08 -5.31
C ILE A 82 -27.65 -28.33 -5.85
N ILE A 83 -26.71 -28.90 -5.07
CA ILE A 83 -26.03 -30.15 -5.40
C ILE A 83 -26.16 -31.07 -4.19
N ARG A 84 -26.85 -32.21 -4.36
CA ARG A 84 -27.11 -33.18 -3.27
C ARG A 84 -27.70 -32.50 -2.03
N ASP A 85 -28.81 -31.80 -2.22
CA ASP A 85 -29.59 -31.11 -1.18
C ASP A 85 -28.86 -29.99 -0.43
N ARG A 86 -27.66 -29.61 -0.88
CA ARG A 86 -26.91 -28.47 -0.35
C ARG A 86 -26.83 -27.35 -1.38
N ALA A 87 -27.12 -26.13 -0.95
CA ALA A 87 -26.91 -24.93 -1.76
C ALA A 87 -25.40 -24.58 -1.84
N PHE A 88 -24.96 -24.22 -3.04
CA PHE A 88 -23.62 -23.73 -3.34
C PHE A 88 -23.73 -22.39 -4.06
N SER A 89 -22.90 -21.42 -3.68
CA SER A 89 -22.80 -20.13 -4.36
C SER A 89 -21.37 -19.78 -4.75
N THR A 90 -21.15 -19.32 -5.98
CA THR A 90 -19.83 -18.81 -6.39
C THR A 90 -19.47 -17.48 -5.73
N ALA A 91 -20.40 -16.85 -5.01
CA ALA A 91 -20.12 -15.70 -4.16
C ALA A 91 -19.51 -16.11 -2.80
N VAL A 92 -19.59 -17.39 -2.42
CA VAL A 92 -19.08 -17.91 -1.15
C VAL A 92 -17.77 -18.67 -1.40
N PRO A 93 -16.60 -18.16 -0.97
CA PRO A 93 -15.31 -18.81 -1.23
C PRO A 93 -15.22 -20.25 -0.70
N ALA A 94 -15.81 -20.51 0.46
CA ALA A 94 -15.84 -21.84 1.08
C ALA A 94 -16.55 -22.88 0.21
N ASP A 95 -17.66 -22.51 -0.45
CA ASP A 95 -18.41 -23.42 -1.34
C ASP A 95 -17.59 -23.77 -2.59
N VAL A 96 -16.87 -22.79 -3.15
CA VAL A 96 -15.95 -23.00 -4.27
C VAL A 96 -14.81 -23.93 -3.87
N MET A 97 -14.22 -23.74 -2.68
CA MET A 97 -13.16 -24.61 -2.16
C MET A 97 -13.66 -26.04 -1.96
N LEU A 98 -14.80 -26.22 -1.29
CA LEU A 98 -15.42 -27.52 -1.06
C LEU A 98 -15.72 -28.25 -2.38
N SER A 99 -16.37 -27.57 -3.33
CA SER A 99 -16.67 -28.18 -4.62
C SER A 99 -15.42 -28.58 -5.39
N ARG A 100 -14.31 -27.83 -5.29
CA ARG A 100 -13.03 -28.20 -5.92
C ARG A 100 -12.38 -29.39 -5.21
N ALA A 101 -12.45 -29.46 -3.88
CA ALA A 101 -11.95 -30.59 -3.11
C ALA A 101 -12.69 -31.90 -3.44
N ILE A 102 -14.02 -31.85 -3.55
CA ILE A 102 -14.85 -33.01 -3.95
C ILE A 102 -14.43 -33.54 -5.33
N ILE A 103 -14.20 -32.66 -6.32
CA ILE A 103 -13.74 -33.06 -7.65
C ILE A 103 -12.32 -33.65 -7.60
N ALA A 104 -11.45 -33.09 -6.76
CA ALA A 104 -10.05 -33.52 -6.65
C ALA A 104 -9.95 -34.91 -6.01
N GLY A 105 -10.78 -35.22 -5.02
CA GLY A 105 -10.83 -36.53 -4.35
C GLY A 105 -11.59 -37.62 -5.11
N ALA A 106 -12.24 -37.30 -6.23
CA ALA A 106 -13.04 -38.26 -6.98
C ALA A 106 -12.20 -39.21 -7.85
N ARG A 107 -12.39 -40.53 -7.68
CA ARG A 107 -11.77 -41.57 -8.52
C ARG A 107 -12.27 -41.53 -9.97
N ASP A 108 -13.57 -41.28 -10.17
CA ASP A 108 -14.15 -40.95 -11.48
C ASP A 108 -14.83 -39.57 -11.41
N LYS A 109 -14.36 -38.65 -12.25
CA LYS A 109 -14.84 -37.27 -12.31
C LYS A 109 -16.15 -37.12 -13.10
N ARG A 110 -16.63 -38.17 -13.80
CA ARG A 110 -17.89 -38.11 -14.57
C ARG A 110 -19.11 -38.01 -13.66
N GLY A 111 -19.11 -38.69 -12.51
CA GLY A 111 -20.18 -38.63 -11.51
C GLY A 111 -20.33 -37.30 -10.77
N TYR A 112 -19.45 -36.33 -11.02
CA TYR A 112 -19.41 -35.02 -10.35
C TYR A 112 -19.64 -33.86 -11.33
N ARG A 113 -20.49 -34.07 -12.35
CA ARG A 113 -20.77 -33.09 -13.41
C ARG A 113 -21.22 -31.73 -12.86
N ASP A 114 -22.08 -31.71 -11.84
CA ASP A 114 -22.62 -30.47 -11.29
C ASP A 114 -21.54 -29.66 -10.56
N HIS A 115 -20.75 -30.33 -9.71
CA HIS A 115 -19.59 -29.71 -9.06
C HIS A 115 -18.59 -29.16 -10.08
N ARG A 116 -18.33 -29.88 -11.18
CA ARG A 116 -17.44 -29.41 -12.25
C ARG A 116 -17.99 -28.18 -12.95
N THR A 117 -19.30 -28.16 -13.23
CA THR A 117 -19.98 -27.03 -13.87
C THR A 117 -19.94 -25.80 -12.96
N PHE A 118 -20.22 -25.98 -11.67
CA PHE A 118 -20.12 -24.94 -10.65
C PHE A 118 -18.68 -24.40 -10.52
N ALA A 119 -17.68 -25.27 -10.41
CA ALA A 119 -16.28 -24.86 -10.34
C ALA A 119 -15.83 -24.11 -11.60
N ALA A 120 -16.30 -24.50 -12.78
CA ALA A 120 -16.04 -23.77 -14.02
C ALA A 120 -16.67 -22.37 -14.01
N ALA A 121 -17.89 -22.22 -13.48
CA ALA A 121 -18.52 -20.91 -13.28
C ALA A 121 -17.71 -20.02 -12.33
N ALA A 122 -17.23 -20.57 -11.21
CA ALA A 122 -16.37 -19.85 -10.28
C ALA A 122 -15.05 -19.39 -10.93
N ILE A 123 -14.43 -20.23 -11.78
CA ILE A 123 -13.23 -19.85 -12.54
C ILE A 123 -13.53 -18.70 -13.50
N ARG A 124 -14.68 -18.72 -14.20
CA ARG A 124 -15.08 -17.63 -15.09
C ARG A 124 -15.27 -16.33 -14.32
N ARG A 125 -15.93 -16.35 -13.16
CA ARG A 125 -16.09 -15.19 -12.28
C ARG A 125 -14.74 -14.65 -11.82
N LYS A 126 -13.84 -15.51 -11.31
CA LYS A 126 -12.50 -15.10 -10.87
C LYS A 126 -11.68 -14.48 -12.01
N ARG A 127 -11.81 -14.99 -13.24
CA ARG A 127 -11.16 -14.38 -14.42
C ARG A 127 -11.76 -13.01 -14.76
N ALA A 128 -13.08 -12.83 -14.60
CA ALA A 128 -13.72 -11.54 -14.80
C ALA A 128 -13.26 -10.51 -13.74
N GLU A 129 -13.22 -10.92 -12.48
CA GLU A 129 -12.66 -10.12 -11.39
C GLU A 129 -11.22 -9.70 -11.67
N LYS A 130 -10.34 -10.64 -12.07
CA LYS A 130 -8.97 -10.31 -12.46
C LYS A 130 -8.89 -9.28 -13.59
N ARG A 131 -9.80 -9.34 -14.57
CA ARG A 131 -9.84 -8.34 -15.66
C ARG A 131 -10.26 -6.97 -15.14
N ILE A 132 -11.24 -6.90 -14.24
CA ILE A 132 -11.64 -5.64 -13.59
C ILE A 132 -10.44 -5.01 -12.89
N TRP A 133 -9.74 -5.78 -12.05
CA TRP A 133 -8.54 -5.30 -11.37
C TRP A 133 -7.47 -4.81 -12.35
N ALA A 134 -7.14 -5.61 -13.38
CA ALA A 134 -6.15 -5.23 -14.39
C ALA A 134 -6.53 -3.97 -15.18
N GLN A 135 -7.82 -3.71 -15.39
CA GLN A 135 -8.31 -2.55 -16.15
C GLN A 135 -8.58 -1.32 -15.28
N SER A 136 -8.70 -1.50 -13.96
CA SER A 136 -9.07 -0.43 -13.02
C SER A 136 -7.94 0.54 -12.70
N GLY A 137 -6.68 0.17 -12.97
CA GLY A 137 -5.51 0.90 -12.49
C GLY A 137 -5.23 0.74 -10.99
N ALA A 138 -6.07 0.01 -10.24
CA ALA A 138 -5.92 -0.12 -8.80
C ALA A 138 -4.62 -0.83 -8.40
N ALA A 139 -4.15 -1.81 -9.16
CA ALA A 139 -2.86 -2.47 -8.88
C ALA A 139 -1.68 -1.48 -8.94
N ALA A 140 -1.60 -0.68 -10.00
CA ALA A 140 -0.55 0.34 -10.14
C ALA A 140 -0.67 1.44 -9.07
N ALA A 141 -1.90 1.81 -8.69
CA ALA A 141 -2.12 2.76 -7.60
C ALA A 141 -1.71 2.20 -6.23
N SER A 142 -1.94 0.91 -5.97
CA SER A 142 -1.45 0.24 -4.77
C SER A 142 0.08 0.17 -4.74
N GLU A 143 0.73 -0.18 -5.86
CA GLU A 143 2.20 -0.20 -5.95
C GLU A 143 2.82 1.18 -5.68
N GLU A 144 2.20 2.25 -6.18
CA GLU A 144 2.68 3.62 -5.89
C GLU A 144 2.40 4.05 -4.44
N SER A 145 1.27 3.64 -3.86
CA SER A 145 0.97 3.84 -2.43
C SER A 145 2.00 3.13 -1.54
N ASP A 146 2.35 1.88 -1.86
CA ASP A 146 3.40 1.13 -1.16
C ASP A 146 4.75 1.87 -1.26
N ARG A 147 5.13 2.31 -2.47
CA ARG A 147 6.37 3.08 -2.68
C ARG A 147 6.39 4.39 -1.87
N LEU A 148 5.27 5.12 -1.78
CA LEU A 148 5.18 6.34 -0.98
C LEU A 148 5.25 6.04 0.53
N THR A 149 4.71 4.90 0.94
CA THR A 149 4.82 4.42 2.33
C THR A 149 6.28 4.10 2.67
N ASP A 150 7.02 3.43 1.77
CA ASP A 150 8.45 3.17 1.94
C ASP A 150 9.24 4.48 2.07
N VAL A 151 8.98 5.47 1.22
CA VAL A 151 9.62 6.80 1.30
C VAL A 151 9.32 7.49 2.64
N TRP A 152 8.09 7.37 3.14
CA TRP A 152 7.73 7.91 4.45
C TRP A 152 8.45 7.17 5.58
N ALA A 153 8.50 5.84 5.55
CA ALA A 153 9.23 5.02 6.52
C ALA A 153 10.74 5.34 6.53
N ASP A 154 11.36 5.51 5.36
CA ASP A 154 12.76 5.92 5.24
C ASP A 154 13.01 7.32 5.86
N ALA A 155 12.07 8.25 5.68
CA ALA A 155 12.15 9.57 6.28
C ALA A 155 12.04 9.50 7.82
N GLN A 156 11.18 8.64 8.37
CA GLN A 156 11.11 8.37 9.81
C GLN A 156 12.42 7.79 10.33
N GLY A 157 12.97 6.77 9.64
CA GLY A 157 14.24 6.16 9.98
C GLY A 157 15.40 7.17 9.98
N THR A 158 15.38 8.11 9.02
CA THR A 158 16.37 9.19 8.95
C THR A 158 16.30 10.14 10.16
N VAL A 159 15.09 10.51 10.62
CA VAL A 159 14.93 11.32 11.84
C VAL A 159 15.43 10.56 13.07
N ALA A 160 15.07 9.28 13.20
CA ALA A 160 15.49 8.46 14.34
C ALA A 160 17.02 8.26 14.40
N ALA A 161 17.65 8.00 13.25
CA ALA A 161 19.08 7.75 13.16
C ALA A 161 19.95 9.02 13.24
N HIS A 162 19.39 10.21 12.98
CA HIS A 162 20.18 11.45 12.94
C HIS A 162 20.83 11.77 14.28
N PRO A 163 22.16 11.88 14.40
CA PRO A 163 22.80 12.14 15.69
C PRO A 163 22.42 13.52 16.23
N VAL A 164 22.06 13.59 17.52
CA VAL A 164 21.77 14.87 18.20
C VAL A 164 22.70 15.10 19.38
N SER A 165 22.97 16.37 19.69
CA SER A 165 23.94 16.78 20.71
C SER A 165 23.42 17.86 21.66
N THR A 166 22.17 18.32 21.49
CA THR A 166 21.52 19.28 22.38
C THR A 166 20.32 18.64 23.08
N ALA A 167 20.01 19.09 24.30
CA ALA A 167 18.84 18.63 25.02
C ALA A 167 17.53 18.92 24.26
N ALA A 168 17.47 20.05 23.55
CA ALA A 168 16.32 20.43 22.73
C ALA A 168 16.12 19.49 21.53
N ASP A 169 17.18 19.14 20.81
CA ASP A 169 17.11 18.16 19.71
C ASP A 169 16.74 16.76 20.23
N LEU A 170 17.29 16.34 21.38
CA LEU A 170 16.96 15.06 22.00
C LEU A 170 15.49 15.00 22.43
N HIS A 171 14.97 16.06 23.05
CA HIS A 171 13.54 16.17 23.36
C HIS A 171 12.70 16.06 22.08
N ALA A 172 13.04 16.83 21.04
CA ALA A 172 12.30 16.81 19.79
C ALA A 172 12.31 15.43 19.13
N LYS A 173 13.43 14.70 19.19
CA LYS A 173 13.53 13.31 18.72
C LYS A 173 12.62 12.38 19.51
N LEU A 174 12.64 12.46 20.85
CA LEU A 174 11.78 11.63 21.70
C LEU A 174 10.30 11.89 21.42
N ALA A 175 9.90 13.16 21.30
CA ALA A 175 8.54 13.54 20.95
C ALA A 175 8.13 13.00 19.57
N PHE A 176 9.02 13.09 18.58
CA PHE A 176 8.82 12.51 17.25
C PHE A 176 8.61 10.98 17.34
N MET A 177 9.51 10.26 18.00
CA MET A 177 9.44 8.80 18.12
C MET A 177 8.18 8.34 18.85
N LEU A 178 7.73 9.08 19.87
CA LEU A 178 6.46 8.81 20.55
C LEU A 178 5.26 9.04 19.63
N ALA A 179 5.23 10.14 18.89
CA ALA A 179 4.13 10.48 17.98
C ALA A 179 3.95 9.45 16.85
N TYR A 180 5.05 8.85 16.39
CA TYR A 180 5.04 7.83 15.33
C TYR A 180 5.13 6.39 15.87
N GLY A 181 5.01 6.16 17.18
CA GLY A 181 4.98 4.82 17.77
C GLY A 181 6.29 4.05 17.68
N MET A 182 7.40 4.71 17.34
CA MET A 182 8.72 4.08 17.14
C MET A 182 9.33 3.56 18.45
N ALA A 183 8.81 3.99 19.61
CA ALA A 183 9.29 3.53 20.91
C ALA A 183 8.99 2.04 21.19
N ALA A 184 8.03 1.44 20.47
CA ALA A 184 7.65 0.04 20.63
C ALA A 184 8.48 -0.92 19.75
N GLU A 185 9.33 -0.39 18.86
CA GLU A 185 10.14 -1.19 17.96
C GLU A 185 11.54 -1.43 18.54
N ASP A 186 11.91 -2.71 18.67
CA ASP A 186 13.22 -3.17 19.12
C ASP A 186 14.30 -2.81 18.07
N GLY A 187 14.77 -1.57 18.08
CA GLY A 187 15.82 -1.13 17.17
C GLY A 187 16.32 0.30 17.39
N TRP A 188 15.49 1.16 17.98
CA TRP A 188 15.80 2.59 18.05
C TRP A 188 16.47 3.03 19.35
N PHE A 189 16.35 2.22 20.42
CA PHE A 189 16.92 2.52 21.74
C PHE A 189 18.45 2.78 21.72
N PRO A 190 19.27 2.05 20.95
CA PRO A 190 20.70 2.34 20.86
C PRO A 190 21.03 3.77 20.38
N TYR A 191 20.24 4.33 19.46
CA TYR A 191 20.44 5.70 18.98
C TYR A 191 20.16 6.73 20.09
N LEU A 192 19.09 6.53 20.86
CA LEU A 192 18.73 7.40 21.98
C LEU A 192 19.79 7.39 23.10
N VAL A 193 20.33 6.21 23.43
CA VAL A 193 21.42 6.09 24.42
C VAL A 193 22.67 6.83 23.94
N ALA A 194 23.03 6.68 22.65
CA ALA A 194 24.17 7.38 22.07
C ALA A 194 23.98 8.91 22.06
N ASP A 195 22.77 9.38 21.78
CA ASP A 195 22.42 10.80 21.81
C ASP A 195 22.42 11.38 23.22
N ALA A 196 21.86 10.67 24.20
CA ALA A 196 21.94 11.08 25.61
C ALA A 196 23.39 11.24 26.09
N ALA A 197 24.26 10.29 25.72
CA ALA A 197 25.69 10.39 26.02
C ALA A 197 26.38 11.58 25.32
N ARG A 198 25.95 11.95 24.09
CA ARG A 198 26.45 13.14 23.39
C ARG A 198 26.05 14.43 24.12
N VAL A 199 24.80 14.53 24.56
CA VAL A 199 24.28 15.70 25.29
C VAL A 199 25.06 15.91 26.60
N VAL A 200 25.22 14.87 27.43
CA VAL A 200 25.94 14.95 28.71
C VAL A 200 27.40 15.39 28.52
N LYS A 201 28.06 14.94 27.46
CA LYS A 201 29.45 15.34 27.15
C LYS A 201 29.58 16.81 26.73
N MET A 202 28.52 17.42 26.21
CA MET A 202 28.52 18.82 25.79
C MET A 202 28.19 19.76 26.96
N GLU A 203 27.40 19.32 27.93
CA GLU A 203 27.06 20.11 29.13
C GLU A 203 28.19 20.13 30.19
N GLY A 204 29.11 19.17 30.14
CA GLY A 204 30.28 19.10 31.04
C GLY A 204 31.50 19.91 30.60
N ARG A 205 31.39 20.75 29.56
CA ARG A 205 32.43 21.65 29.05
C ARG A 205 32.03 23.10 29.25
#